data_AF-A0A843SYQ0-F1
#
_entry.id   AF-A0A843SYQ0-F1
#
_cell.length_a   1.000
_cell.length_b   1.000
_cell.length_c   1.000
_cell.angle_alpha   90.00
_cell.angle_beta   90.00
_cell.angle_gamma   90.00
#
_symmetry.space_group_name_H-M   'P 1'
#
loop_
_entity.id
_entity.type
_entity.pdbx_description
1 polymer ?
#
loop_
_entity_poly.entity_id
_entity_poly.type
_entity_poly.pdbx_seq_one_letter_code
_entity_poly.pdbx_strand_id
1 'polypeptide(L)'
;MTETPNHTPRARKFRQAAFVYLHVGLLYEFSVYAFWRAGLLEGVPGHPVAWLLAGAAIVAIVFWALWFRQSIPFARVIWAIHGLRLPALIQGAFLRPAGEGIVPPSFYLLAILVIVLNLWMLARAGWDL
;
A
#
# COMPACT_ATOMS: atom_id res chain seq x y z
N MET A 1 -24.42 22.68 -18.50
CA MET A 1 -23.45 22.44 -17.41
C MET A 1 -22.20 21.83 -18.03
N THR A 2 -21.15 22.63 -18.21
CA THR A 2 -19.85 22.16 -18.68
C THR A 2 -19.13 21.52 -17.51
N GLU A 3 -19.08 20.19 -17.45
CA GLU A 3 -18.22 19.51 -16.47
C GLU A 3 -16.77 19.94 -16.75
N THR A 4 -16.15 20.64 -15.81
CA THR A 4 -14.70 20.82 -15.85
C THR A 4 -14.06 19.42 -15.86
N PRO A 5 -13.00 19.18 -16.65
CA PRO A 5 -12.38 17.85 -16.81
C PRO A 5 -11.91 17.21 -15.48
N ASN A 6 -11.87 17.98 -14.40
CA ASN A 6 -11.54 17.57 -13.05
C ASN A 6 -12.67 16.89 -12.24
N HIS A 7 -13.90 16.77 -12.76
CA HIS A 7 -15.05 16.28 -11.98
C HIS A 7 -15.74 15.02 -12.54
N THR A 8 -15.12 14.30 -13.47
CA THR A 8 -15.71 13.05 -13.95
C THR A 8 -15.79 12.00 -12.83
N PRO A 9 -16.84 11.17 -12.76
CA PRO A 9 -16.96 10.10 -11.76
C PRO A 9 -15.74 9.17 -11.71
N ARG A 10 -15.15 8.88 -12.88
CA ARG A 10 -13.91 8.11 -13.01
C ARG A 10 -12.72 8.80 -12.36
N ALA A 11 -12.49 10.08 -12.65
CA ALA A 11 -11.37 10.84 -12.06
C ALA A 11 -11.45 10.86 -10.52
N ARG A 12 -12.67 10.94 -9.97
CA ARG A 12 -12.90 10.85 -8.52
C ARG A 12 -12.47 9.50 -7.95
N LYS A 13 -12.84 8.38 -8.58
CA LYS A 13 -12.44 7.03 -8.11
C LYS A 13 -10.92 6.86 -8.12
N PHE A 14 -10.24 7.31 -9.18
CA PHE A 14 -8.77 7.26 -9.26
C PHE A 14 -8.07 8.14 -8.22
N ARG A 15 -8.58 9.37 -7.96
CA ARG A 15 -8.03 10.24 -6.93
C ARG A 15 -8.23 9.70 -5.52
N GLN A 16 -9.39 9.10 -5.24
CA GLN A 16 -9.63 8.40 -3.98
C GLN A 16 -8.65 7.25 -3.79
N ALA A 17 -8.45 6.42 -4.82
CA ALA A 17 -7.47 5.35 -4.79
C ALA A 17 -6.03 5.87 -4.60
N ALA A 18 -5.65 6.95 -5.29
CA ALA A 18 -4.34 7.58 -5.10
C ALA A 18 -4.14 8.04 -3.65
N PHE A 19 -5.15 8.69 -3.05
CA PHE A 19 -5.06 9.19 -1.68
C PHE A 19 -4.94 8.05 -0.66
N VAL A 20 -5.73 6.99 -0.81
CA VAL A 20 -5.63 5.81 0.07
C VAL A 20 -4.29 5.11 -0.11
N TYR A 21 -3.81 4.99 -1.35
CA TYR A 21 -2.49 4.42 -1.63
C TYR A 21 -1.36 5.22 -0.96
N LEU A 22 -1.44 6.56 -0.97
CA LEU A 22 -0.48 7.42 -0.29
C LEU A 22 -0.44 7.12 1.22
N HIS A 23 -1.59 6.98 1.87
CA HIS A 23 -1.65 6.61 3.28
C HIS A 23 -1.01 5.26 3.55
N VAL A 24 -1.30 4.26 2.72
CA VAL A 24 -0.67 2.93 2.82
C VAL A 24 0.85 3.05 2.68
N GLY A 25 1.32 3.82 1.69
CA GLY A 25 2.74 4.10 1.48
C GLY A 25 3.42 4.72 2.70
N LEU A 26 2.80 5.75 3.29
CA LEU A 26 3.31 6.38 4.51
C LEU A 26 3.36 5.40 5.69
N LEU A 27 2.32 4.59 5.89
CA LEU A 27 2.31 3.57 6.95
C LEU A 27 3.44 2.55 6.77
N TYR A 28 3.75 2.17 5.52
CA TYR A 28 4.90 1.31 5.22
C TYR A 28 6.23 1.99 5.57
N GLU A 29 6.46 3.22 5.12
CA GLU A 29 7.67 3.99 5.43
C GLU A 29 7.87 4.14 6.95
N PHE A 30 6.81 4.51 7.68
CA PHE A 30 6.88 4.62 9.14
C PHE A 30 7.13 3.26 9.82
N SER A 31 6.60 2.17 9.28
CA SER A 31 6.86 0.83 9.80
C SER A 31 8.32 0.43 9.60
N VAL A 32 8.89 0.69 8.41
CA VAL A 32 10.32 0.44 8.13
C VAL A 32 11.19 1.28 9.06
N TYR A 33 10.88 2.57 9.22
CA TYR A 33 11.59 3.44 10.13
C TYR A 33 11.50 2.96 11.59
N ALA A 34 10.31 2.57 12.05
CA ALA A 34 10.11 2.05 13.40
C ALA A 34 10.90 0.75 13.63
N PHE A 35 10.86 -0.18 12.67
CA PHE A 35 11.62 -1.43 12.74
C PHE A 35 13.12 -1.20 12.72
N TRP A 36 13.59 -0.23 11.93
CA TRP A 36 15.00 0.16 11.95
C TRP A 36 15.41 0.69 13.33
N ARG A 37 14.63 1.60 13.91
CA ARG A 37 14.90 2.18 15.24
C ARG A 37 14.85 1.16 16.37
N ALA A 38 14.07 0.09 16.19
CA ALA A 38 13.94 -1.01 17.14
C ALA A 38 14.95 -2.16 16.91
N GLY A 39 15.87 -2.03 15.93
CA GLY A 39 16.86 -3.08 15.63
C GLY A 39 16.29 -4.32 14.93
N LEU A 40 15.05 -4.26 14.43
CA LEU A 40 14.34 -5.41 13.86
C LEU A 40 14.68 -5.69 12.39
N LEU A 41 15.56 -4.88 11.79
CA LEU A 41 16.02 -5.03 10.40
C LEU A 41 17.41 -5.68 10.30
N GLU A 42 17.94 -6.24 11.40
CA GLU A 42 19.18 -7.00 11.37
C GLU A 42 19.08 -8.16 10.37
N GLY A 43 20.00 -8.22 9.40
CA GLY A 43 19.99 -9.21 8.33
C GLY A 43 19.29 -8.77 7.03
N VAL A 44 18.65 -7.60 7.00
CA VAL A 44 18.17 -7.01 5.74
C VAL A 44 19.36 -6.39 4.98
N PRO A 45 19.64 -6.79 3.72
CA PRO A 45 20.76 -6.25 2.97
C PRO A 45 20.54 -4.77 2.61
N GLY A 46 21.61 -3.98 2.70
CA GLY A 46 21.62 -2.57 2.31
C GLY A 46 21.33 -1.58 3.44
N HIS A 47 21.62 -0.31 3.20
CA HIS A 47 21.44 0.75 4.19
C HIS A 47 19.95 1.10 4.36
N PRO A 48 19.38 1.12 5.58
CA PRO A 48 17.94 1.36 5.80
C PRO A 48 17.40 2.63 5.15
N VAL A 49 18.19 3.71 5.14
CA VAL A 49 17.80 4.97 4.46
C VAL A 49 17.63 4.80 2.96
N ALA A 50 18.41 3.93 2.31
CA ALA A 50 18.25 3.66 0.88
C ALA A 50 16.89 3.00 0.60
N TRP A 51 16.46 2.08 1.48
CA TRP A 51 15.13 1.45 1.38
C TRP A 51 13.99 2.44 1.60
N LEU A 52 14.13 3.38 2.55
CA LEU A 52 13.14 4.44 2.78
C LEU A 52 13.01 5.35 1.55
N LEU A 53 14.13 5.77 0.96
CA LEU A 53 14.11 6.59 -0.25
C LEU A 53 13.50 5.84 -1.44
N ALA A 54 13.81 4.55 -1.58
CA ALA A 54 13.26 3.71 -2.64
C ALA A 54 11.74 3.54 -2.49
N GLY A 55 11.26 3.27 -1.27
CA GLY A 55 9.83 3.14 -1.01
C GLY A 55 9.09 4.46 -1.20
N ALA A 56 9.63 5.59 -0.73
CA ALA A 56 9.07 6.91 -0.97
C ALA A 56 8.97 7.24 -2.46
N ALA A 57 9.99 6.89 -3.26
CA ALA A 57 9.98 7.06 -4.71
C ALA A 57 8.88 6.21 -5.37
N ILE A 58 8.73 4.93 -4.97
CA ILE A 58 7.66 4.07 -5.47
C ILE A 58 6.28 4.65 -5.15
N VAL A 59 6.08 5.13 -3.91
CA VAL A 59 4.81 5.75 -3.49
C VAL A 59 4.51 6.98 -4.33
N ALA A 60 5.49 7.86 -4.55
CA ALA A 60 5.34 9.05 -5.37
C ALA A 60 4.98 8.70 -6.82
N ILE A 61 5.64 7.71 -7.43
CA ILE A 61 5.37 7.26 -8.80
C ILE A 61 3.95 6.69 -8.93
N VAL A 62 3.53 5.82 -8.01
CA VAL A 62 2.20 5.22 -8.05
C VAL A 62 1.11 6.27 -7.82
N PHE A 63 1.32 7.16 -6.84
CA PHE A 63 0.41 8.28 -6.58
C PHE A 63 0.26 9.15 -7.83
N TRP A 64 1.37 9.58 -8.43
CA TRP A 64 1.36 10.41 -9.63
C TRP A 64 0.63 9.71 -10.78
N ALA A 65 0.91 8.43 -11.02
CA ALA A 65 0.27 7.67 -12.08
C ALA A 65 -1.24 7.48 -11.85
N LEU A 66 -1.69 7.22 -10.63
CA LEU A 66 -3.11 7.13 -10.31
C LEU A 66 -3.80 8.49 -10.42
N TRP A 67 -3.15 9.56 -9.94
CA TRP A 67 -3.73 10.90 -9.91
C TRP A 67 -3.87 11.52 -11.30
N PHE A 68 -2.79 11.49 -12.10
CA PHE A 68 -2.72 12.19 -13.38
C PHE A 68 -3.01 11.29 -14.58
N ARG A 69 -2.50 10.04 -14.62
CA ARG A 69 -2.71 9.16 -15.79
C ARG A 69 -4.03 8.40 -15.76
N GLN A 70 -4.56 8.11 -14.57
CA GLN A 70 -5.84 7.41 -14.38
C GLN A 70 -5.97 6.13 -15.22
N SER A 71 -4.87 5.38 -15.33
CA SER A 71 -4.78 4.20 -16.19
C SER A 71 -5.37 2.96 -15.51
N ILE A 72 -6.37 2.37 -16.16
CA ILE A 72 -7.06 1.15 -15.71
C ILE A 72 -6.09 -0.03 -15.57
N PRO A 73 -5.33 -0.43 -16.62
CA PRO A 73 -4.43 -1.58 -16.48
C PRO A 73 -3.38 -1.34 -15.39
N PHE A 74 -2.91 -0.09 -15.20
CA PHE A 74 -1.99 0.24 -14.13
C PHE A 74 -2.61 0.02 -12.74
N ALA A 75 -3.83 0.51 -12.49
CA ALA A 75 -4.54 0.26 -11.24
C ALA A 75 -4.72 -1.25 -10.96
N ARG A 76 -4.99 -2.06 -12.00
CA ARG A 76 -5.12 -3.52 -11.87
C ARG A 76 -3.81 -4.20 -11.51
N VAL A 77 -2.69 -3.76 -12.10
CA VAL A 77 -1.36 -4.27 -11.76
C VAL A 77 -1.01 -3.96 -10.31
N ILE A 78 -1.22 -2.71 -9.87
CA ILE A 78 -0.95 -2.32 -8.47
C ILE A 78 -1.86 -3.09 -7.52
N TRP A 79 -3.14 -3.28 -7.87
CA TRP A 79 -4.07 -4.11 -7.12
C TRP A 79 -3.54 -5.54 -6.97
N ALA A 80 -3.09 -6.17 -8.06
CA ALA A 80 -2.59 -7.53 -8.04
C ALA A 80 -1.33 -7.65 -7.17
N ILE A 81 -0.37 -6.74 -7.32
CA ILE A 81 0.88 -6.73 -6.54
C ILE A 81 0.58 -6.59 -5.04
N HIS A 82 -0.35 -5.72 -4.64
CA HIS A 82 -0.74 -5.57 -3.23
C HIS A 82 -1.53 -6.79 -2.72
N GLY A 83 -2.34 -7.41 -3.58
CA GLY A 83 -3.08 -8.63 -3.25
C GLY A 83 -2.17 -9.80 -2.87
N LEU A 84 -1.02 -9.92 -3.54
CA LEU A 84 -0.01 -10.94 -3.25
C LEU A 84 0.60 -10.83 -1.83
N ARG A 85 0.37 -9.74 -1.11
CA ARG A 85 0.85 -9.57 0.27
C ARG A 85 -0.06 -10.26 1.29
N LEU A 86 -1.33 -10.47 0.97
CA LEU A 86 -2.31 -11.03 1.91
C LEU A 86 -1.91 -12.40 2.48
N PRO A 87 -1.41 -13.38 1.69
CA PRO A 87 -1.00 -14.67 2.24
C PRO A 87 0.04 -14.55 3.36
N ALA A 88 1.08 -13.74 3.17
CA ALA A 88 2.13 -13.53 4.17
C ALA A 88 1.59 -12.84 5.43
N LEU A 89 0.66 -11.88 5.28
CA LEU A 89 0.04 -11.21 6.42
C LEU A 89 -0.91 -12.13 7.19
N ILE A 90 -1.70 -12.94 6.49
CA ILE A 90 -2.58 -13.95 7.09
C ILE A 90 -1.75 -14.96 7.88
N GLN A 91 -0.62 -15.39 7.31
CA GLN A 91 0.31 -16.28 8.02
C GLN A 91 0.83 -15.64 9.31
N GLY A 92 1.24 -14.36 9.27
CA GLY A 92 1.71 -13.63 10.45
C GLY A 92 0.62 -13.35 11.49
N ALA A 93 -0.63 -13.19 11.06
CA ALA A 93 -1.75 -12.89 11.95
C ALA A 93 -2.35 -14.12 12.63
N PHE A 94 -2.43 -15.26 11.94
CA PHE A 94 -3.25 -16.39 12.39
C PHE A 94 -2.51 -17.72 12.48
N LEU A 95 -1.47 -17.94 11.66
CA LEU A 95 -0.85 -19.25 11.50
C LEU A 95 0.48 -19.38 12.25
N ARG A 96 1.01 -18.27 12.78
CA ARG A 96 2.23 -18.29 13.59
C ARG A 96 1.90 -18.72 15.03
N PRO A 97 2.66 -19.66 15.63
CA PRO A 97 2.45 -20.07 17.01
C PRO A 97 2.51 -18.89 17.99
N ALA A 98 1.66 -18.92 19.02
CA ALA A 98 1.63 -17.89 20.04
C ALA A 98 2.97 -17.85 20.80
N GLY A 99 3.62 -16.68 20.83
CA GLY A 99 4.93 -16.50 21.46
C GLY A 99 6.13 -16.66 20.50
N GLU A 100 5.90 -17.08 19.26
CA GLU A 100 6.92 -17.08 18.22
C GLU A 100 6.76 -15.83 17.34
N GLY A 101 7.83 -15.06 17.18
CA GLY A 101 7.89 -13.90 16.28
C GLY A 101 8.15 -12.57 16.98
N ILE A 102 8.91 -11.72 16.30
CA ILE A 102 9.34 -10.40 16.77
C ILE A 102 8.18 -9.38 16.74
N VAL A 103 7.24 -9.54 15.81
CA VAL A 103 6.13 -8.61 15.56
C VAL A 103 4.81 -9.23 16.04
N PRO A 104 4.00 -8.51 16.85
CA PRO A 104 2.77 -9.07 17.39
C PRO A 104 1.70 -9.31 16.30
N PRO A 105 0.81 -10.32 16.46
CA PRO A 105 -0.27 -10.61 15.52
C PRO A 105 -1.17 -9.41 15.18
N SER A 106 -1.39 -8.51 16.15
CA SER A 106 -2.19 -7.30 15.98
C SER A 106 -1.66 -6.36 14.90
N PHE A 107 -0.34 -6.30 14.71
CA PHE A 107 0.27 -5.51 13.63
C PHE A 107 -0.09 -6.08 12.26
N TYR A 108 -0.07 -7.41 12.11
CA TYR A 108 -0.46 -8.07 10.87
C TYR A 108 -1.96 -7.90 10.58
N LEU A 109 -2.81 -7.95 11.61
CA LEU A 109 -4.25 -7.66 11.46
C LEU A 109 -4.50 -6.24 10.97
N LEU A 110 -3.80 -5.24 11.53
CA LEU A 110 -3.87 -3.87 11.07
C LEU A 110 -3.39 -3.74 9.62
N ALA A 111 -2.28 -4.41 9.27
CA ALA A 111 -1.77 -4.41 7.90
C ALA A 111 -2.77 -5.04 6.91
N ILE A 112 -3.45 -6.13 7.29
CA ILE A 112 -4.51 -6.74 6.47
C ILE A 112 -5.63 -5.74 6.24
N LEU A 113 -6.11 -5.07 7.29
CA LEU A 113 -7.18 -4.07 7.17
C LEU A 113 -6.78 -2.95 6.20
N VAL A 114 -5.58 -2.38 6.38
CA VAL A 114 -5.06 -1.32 5.51
C VAL A 114 -4.95 -1.78 4.05
N ILE A 115 -4.43 -2.99 3.81
CA ILE A 115 -4.31 -3.55 2.45
C ILE A 115 -5.69 -3.81 1.84
N VAL A 116 -6.64 -4.39 2.57
CA VAL A 116 -7.98 -4.66 2.06
C VAL A 116 -8.70 -3.36 1.66
N LEU A 117 -8.57 -2.30 2.47
CA LEU A 117 -9.11 -0.99 2.12
C LEU A 117 -8.46 -0.41 0.85
N ASN A 118 -7.14 -0.55 0.71
CA ASN A 118 -6.42 -0.12 -0.48
C ASN A 118 -6.85 -0.91 -1.72
N LEU A 119 -6.95 -2.24 -1.61
CA LEU A 119 -7.42 -3.12 -2.67
C LEU A 119 -8.85 -2.77 -3.09
N TRP A 120 -9.72 -2.46 -2.14
CA TRP A 120 -11.09 -2.03 -2.44
C TRP A 120 -11.09 -0.72 -3.24
N MET A 121 -10.31 0.29 -2.85
CA MET A 121 -10.23 1.54 -3.61
C MET A 121 -9.62 1.37 -5.00
N LEU A 122 -8.57 0.56 -5.13
CA LEU A 122 -7.97 0.24 -6.42
C LEU A 122 -8.93 -0.56 -7.31
N ALA A 123 -9.71 -1.48 -6.74
CA ALA A 123 -10.74 -2.22 -7.46
C ALA A 123 -11.81 -1.27 -8.01
N ARG A 124 -12.24 -0.29 -7.20
CA ARG A 124 -13.17 0.76 -7.65
C ARG A 124 -12.62 1.58 -8.81
N ALA A 125 -11.32 1.87 -8.82
CA ALA A 125 -10.70 2.60 -9.93
C ALA A 125 -10.48 1.72 -11.18
N GLY A 126 -10.24 0.42 -11.01
CA GLY A 126 -9.83 -0.50 -12.10
C GLY A 126 -10.93 -1.34 -12.74
N TRP A 127 -12.08 -1.53 -12.07
CA TRP A 127 -13.16 -2.40 -12.56
C TRP A 127 -14.55 -1.78 -12.48
N ASP A 128 -14.80 -0.89 -11.52
CA ASP A 128 -16.06 -0.15 -11.40
C ASP A 128 -15.95 1.18 -12.17
N LEU A 129 -16.11 1.14 -13.49
CA LEU A 129 -15.98 2.31 -14.38
C LEU A 129 -17.34 2.83 -14.82
#